data_AF-A0A7C3Q291-F1
#
_entry.id   AF-A0A7C3Q291-F1
#
_cell.length_a   1.000
_cell.length_b   1.000
_cell.length_c   1.000
_cell.angle_alpha   90.00
_cell.angle_beta   90.00
_cell.angle_gamma   90.00
#
_symmetry.space_group_name_H-M   'P 1'
#
loop_
_entity.id
_entity.type
_entity.pdbx_description
1 polymer ?
#
loop_
_entity_poly.entity_id
_entity_poly.type
_entity_poly.pdbx_seq_one_letter_code
_entity_poly.pdbx_strand_id
1 'polypeptide(L)' 'FLAHALGTFAGAFAAAKIAGTYKMTFAMVIGVLFLGGGIANVFMLPSPAWFTALDLAVAYLPMAYLGGKLATRNKKVVI' A
#
# COMPACT_ATOMS: atom_id res chain seq x y z
N PHE A 1 -3.97 -10.18 6.06
CA PHE A 1 -2.73 -9.50 6.47
C PHE A 1 -1.60 -9.59 5.47
N LEU A 2 -0.78 -10.65 5.47
CA LEU A 2 0.49 -10.61 4.74
C LEU A 2 0.31 -10.38 3.22
N ALA A 3 -0.63 -11.08 2.60
CA ALA A 3 -0.96 -10.87 1.19
C ALA A 3 -1.46 -9.45 0.91
N HIS A 4 -2.27 -8.88 1.79
CA HIS A 4 -2.75 -7.49 1.68
C HIS A 4 -1.60 -6.49 1.82
N ALA A 5 -0.71 -6.70 2.78
CA ALA A 5 0.44 -5.84 3.06
C ALA A 5 1.44 -5.84 1.90
N LEU A 6 1.86 -7.03 1.46
CA LEU A 6 2.81 -7.18 0.36
C LEU A 6 2.22 -6.76 -0.98
N GLY A 7 0.94 -7.08 -1.23
CA GLY A 7 0.23 -6.65 -2.43
C GLY A 7 0.12 -5.13 -2.50
N THR A 8 -0.28 -4.48 -1.40
CA THR A 8 -0.37 -3.02 -1.34
C THR A 8 0.99 -2.37 -1.52
N PHE A 9 2.03 -2.88 -0.85
CA PHE A 9 3.39 -2.40 -0.99
C PHE A 9 3.91 -2.50 -2.42
N ALA A 10 3.79 -3.67 -3.04
CA ALA A 10 4.28 -3.93 -4.39
C ALA A 10 3.54 -3.08 -5.43
N GLY A 11 2.21 -2.99 -5.32
CA GLY A 11 1.38 -2.15 -6.18
C GLY A 11 1.72 -0.66 -6.04
N ALA A 12 1.83 -0.15 -4.81
CA ALA A 12 2.18 1.23 -4.55
C ALA A 12 3.61 1.58 -5.03
N PHE A 13 4.57 0.67 -4.82
CA PHE A 13 5.94 0.80 -5.32
C PHE A 13 5.97 0.87 -6.85
N ALA A 14 5.28 -0.05 -7.52
CA ALA A 14 5.19 -0.07 -8.99
C ALA A 14 4.54 1.22 -9.52
N ALA A 15 3.41 1.64 -8.94
CA ALA A 15 2.72 2.87 -9.33
C ALA A 15 3.61 4.11 -9.17
N ALA A 16 4.33 4.24 -8.05
CA ALA A 16 5.27 5.34 -7.84
C ALA A 16 6.49 5.29 -8.76
N LYS A 17 6.92 4.10 -9.22
CA LYS A 17 8.01 3.97 -10.20
C LYS A 17 7.57 4.37 -11.62
N ILE A 18 6.35 4.02 -12.00
CA ILE A 18 5.79 4.29 -13.33
C ILE A 18 5.35 5.75 -13.45
N ALA A 19 4.84 6.35 -12.38
CA ALA A 19 4.36 7.73 -12.37
C ALA A 19 5.46 8.73 -12.75
N GLY A 20 5.20 9.57 -13.76
CA GLY A 20 6.12 10.65 -14.17
C GLY A 20 6.18 11.80 -13.17
N THR A 21 5.04 12.15 -12.56
CA THR A 21 4.88 13.18 -11.53
C THR A 21 3.97 12.66 -10.41
N TYR A 22 3.92 13.36 -9.27
CA TYR A 22 3.06 13.01 -8.12
C TYR A 22 3.16 11.54 -7.67
N LYS A 23 4.37 10.96 -7.71
CA LYS A 23 4.65 9.55 -7.43
C LYS A 23 4.04 9.05 -6.12
N MET A 24 4.15 9.87 -5.08
CA MET A 24 3.60 9.55 -3.77
C MET A 24 2.07 9.54 -3.77
N THR A 25 1.44 10.46 -4.49
CA THR A 25 -0.02 10.48 -4.65
C THR A 25 -0.49 9.21 -5.34
N PHE A 26 0.15 8.78 -6.42
CA PHE A 26 -0.19 7.52 -7.10
C PHE A 26 0.00 6.29 -6.20
N ALA A 27 1.08 6.23 -5.41
CA ALA A 27 1.26 5.17 -4.42
C ALA A 27 0.11 5.12 -3.39
N MET A 28 -0.29 6.29 -2.86
CA MET A 28 -1.37 6.36 -1.88
C MET A 28 -2.74 6.03 -2.47
N VAL A 29 -3.00 6.40 -3.74
CA VAL A 29 -4.22 6.01 -4.45
C VAL A 29 -4.33 4.49 -4.54
N ILE A 30 -3.24 3.79 -4.90
CA ILE A 30 -3.23 2.31 -4.85
C ILE A 30 -3.51 1.79 -3.44
N GLY A 31 -2.95 2.42 -2.41
CA GLY A 31 -3.23 2.08 -1.01
C GLY A 31 -4.71 2.20 -0.64
N VAL A 32 -5.38 3.28 -1.07
CA VAL A 32 -6.81 3.50 -0.84
C VAL A 32 -7.67 2.48 -1.60
N LEU A 33 -7.32 2.15 -2.85
CA LEU A 33 -8.02 1.11 -3.62
C LEU A 33 -7.91 -0.26 -2.94
N PHE A 34 -6.71 -0.63 -2.48
CA PHE A 34 -6.52 -1.87 -1.74
C PHE A 34 -7.25 -1.87 -0.40
N LEU A 35 -7.29 -0.74 0.31
CA LEU A 35 -8.08 -0.60 1.55
C LEU A 35 -9.57 -0.84 1.28
N GLY A 36 -10.12 -0.26 0.21
CA GLY A 36 -11.51 -0.49 -0.20
C GLY A 36 -11.78 -1.98 -0.47
N GLY A 37 -10.87 -2.65 -1.19
CA GLY A 37 -10.92 -4.10 -1.39
C GLY A 37 -10.81 -4.90 -0.09
N GLY A 38 -9.97 -4.44 0.85
CA GLY A 38 -9.82 -5.01 2.18
C GLY A 38 -11.08 -4.95 3.02
N ILE A 39 -11.74 -3.79 3.03
CA ILE A 39 -13.02 -3.58 3.69
C ILE A 39 -14.07 -4.52 3.09
N ALA A 40 -14.16 -4.62 1.75
CA ALA A 40 -15.05 -5.56 1.09
C ALA A 40 -14.76 -7.01 1.51
N ASN A 41 -13.49 -7.40 1.57
CA ASN A 41 -13.08 -8.74 1.99
C ASN A 41 -13.52 -9.06 3.44
N VAL A 42 -13.45 -8.10 4.37
CA VAL A 42 -13.92 -8.26 5.76
C VAL A 42 -15.42 -8.53 5.83
N PHE A 43 -16.21 -7.87 4.97
CA PHE A 43 -17.66 -8.12 4.90
C PHE A 43 -18.00 -9.46 4.26
N MET A 44 -17.18 -9.96 3.33
CA MET A 44 -17.39 -11.25 2.66
C MET A 44 -16.90 -12.44 3.50
N LEU A 45 -15.80 -12.26 4.23
CA LEU A 45 -15.12 -13.29 5.00
C LEU A 45 -14.95 -12.81 6.45
N PRO A 46 -15.91 -13.15 7.33
CA PRO A 46 -15.84 -12.76 8.73
C PRO A 46 -14.55 -13.29 9.37
N SER A 47 -13.82 -12.41 10.05
CA SER A 47 -12.61 -12.75 10.81
C SER A 47 -12.67 -12.15 12.22
N PRO A 48 -11.84 -12.61 13.17
CA PRO A 48 -11.77 -12.00 14.49
C PRO A 48 -11.53 -10.49 14.42
N ALA A 49 -12.27 -9.72 15.21
CA ALA A 49 -12.25 -8.25 15.14
C ALA A 49 -10.86 -7.64 15.33
N TRP A 50 -10.02 -8.23 16.20
CA TRP A 50 -8.64 -7.77 16.40
C TRP A 50 -7.78 -7.93 15.14
N PHE A 51 -8.00 -9.01 14.38
CA PHE A 51 -7.26 -9.28 13.15
C PHE A 51 -7.68 -8.33 12.04
N THR A 52 -9.00 -8.10 11.90
CA THR A 52 -9.55 -7.09 11.00
C THR A 52 -8.98 -5.70 11.28
N ALA A 53 -8.92 -5.30 12.56
CA ALA A 53 -8.39 -4.00 12.94
C ALA A 53 -6.91 -3.86 12.57
N LEU A 54 -6.10 -4.87 12.87
CA LEU A 54 -4.67 -4.91 12.51
C LEU A 54 -4.49 -4.83 10.98
N ASP A 55 -5.28 -5.59 10.23
CA ASP A 55 -5.24 -5.64 8.78
C ASP A 55 -5.58 -4.30 8.13
N LEU A 56 -6.73 -3.72 8.47
CA LEU A 56 -7.17 -2.45 7.91
C LEU A 56 -6.23 -1.29 8.28
N ALA A 57 -5.69 -1.29 9.50
CA ALA A 57 -4.83 -0.21 9.96
C ALA A 57 -3.43 -0.27 9.35
N VAL A 58 -2.83 -1.46 9.22
CA VAL A 58 -1.39 -1.60 8.91
C VAL A 58 -1.14 -2.09 7.49
N ALA A 59 -1.96 -2.99 6.96
CA ALA A 59 -1.66 -3.66 5.69
C ALA A 59 -1.80 -2.72 4.47
N TYR A 60 -2.57 -1.64 4.57
CA TYR A 60 -2.93 -0.82 3.40
C TYR A 60 -2.17 0.50 3.34
N LEU A 61 -2.64 1.54 4.05
CA LEU A 61 -2.08 2.88 3.93
C LEU A 61 -0.60 2.94 4.36
N PRO A 62 -0.17 2.30 5.47
CA PRO A 62 1.25 2.30 5.86
C PRO A 62 2.13 1.59 4.82
N MET A 63 1.69 0.46 4.29
CA MET A 63 2.47 -0.28 3.27
C MET A 63 2.52 0.45 1.93
N ALA A 64 1.43 1.13 1.55
CA ALA A 64 1.42 2.01 0.39
C ALA A 64 2.41 3.16 0.55
N TYR A 65 2.44 3.77 1.74
CA TYR A 65 3.38 4.83 2.05
C TYR A 65 4.84 4.35 1.96
N LEU A 66 5.15 3.19 2.54
CA LEU A 66 6.48 2.59 2.48
C LEU A 66 6.90 2.27 1.04
N GLY A 67 6.00 1.69 0.24
CA GLY A 67 6.23 1.38 -1.17
C GLY A 67 6.52 2.65 -1.99
N GLY A 68 5.68 3.68 -1.83
CA GLY A 68 5.88 4.98 -2.48
C GLY A 68 7.19 5.64 -2.08
N LYS A 69 7.48 5.71 -0.78
CA LYS A 69 8.72 6.31 -0.26
C LYS A 69 9.98 5.62 -0.78
N LEU A 70 9.97 4.29 -0.84
CA LEU A 70 11.09 3.53 -1.38
C LEU A 70 11.26 3.76 -2.89
N ALA A 71 10.16 3.84 -3.64
CA ALA A 71 10.18 4.10 -5.07
C ALA A 71 10.74 5.50 -5.40
N THR A 72 10.47 6.50 -4.55
CA THR A 72 10.91 7.90 -4.71
C THR A 72 12.30 8.19 -4.17
N ARG A 73 12.97 7.23 -3.51
CA ARG A 73 14.32 7.44 -2.98
C ARG A 73 15.32 7.55 -4.14
N ASN A 74 15.77 8.77 -4.44
CA ASN A 74 16.78 9.02 -5.48
C ASN A 74 18.10 8.31 -5.10
N LYS A 75 18.74 7.63 -6.08
CA LYS A 75 20.13 7.21 -5.93
C LYS A 75 20.96 8.49 -5.84
N LYS A 76 21.63 8.74 -4.70
CA LYS A 76 22.71 9.71 -4.66
C LYS A 76 23.77 9.20 -5.63
N VAL A 77 23.96 9.88 -6.76
CA VAL A 77 25.14 9.69 -7.58
C VAL A 77 26.28 10.29 -6.77
N VAL A 78 27.15 9.43 -6.24
CA VAL A 78 28.44 9.87 -5.69
C VAL A 78 29.35 10.01 -6.90
N ILE A 79 29.71 11.25 -7.23
CA ILE A 79 30.70 11.58 -8.27
C ILE A 79 32.07 11.65 -7.61
#